data_AF-A0A9W6CA22-F1
#
_entry.id   AF-A0A9W6CA22-F1
#
_cell.length_a   1.000
_cell.length_b   1.000
_cell.length_c   1.000
_cell.angle_alpha   90.00
_cell.angle_beta   90.00
_cell.angle_gamma   90.00
#
_symmetry.space_group_name_H-M   'P 1'
#
loop_
_entity.id
_entity.type
_entity.pdbx_description
1 polymer ?
#
loop_
_entity_poly.entity_id
_entity_poly.type
_entity_poly.pdbx_seq_one_letter_code
_entity_poly.pdbx_strand_id
1 'polypeptide(L)' 'MTLKEMNRYLSLVNRLMWIMDHSGVSWKPEYAEEAEQIRKELKELRPIIEEARRAKGGEETCTGEN' A
#
# COMPACT_ATOMS: atom_id res chain seq x y z
N MET A 1 9.93 10.93 -5.29
CA MET A 1 9.99 9.58 -4.71
C MET A 1 11.39 8.99 -4.88
N THR A 2 12.03 8.63 -3.77
CA THR A 2 13.33 7.97 -3.72
C THR A 2 13.17 6.44 -3.80
N LEU A 3 14.24 5.73 -4.18
CA LEU A 3 14.24 4.25 -4.22
C LEU A 3 13.89 3.63 -2.86
N LYS A 4 14.25 4.32 -1.76
CA LYS A 4 13.94 3.88 -0.40
C LYS A 4 12.44 3.92 -0.11
N GLU A 5 11.74 4.97 -0.55
CA GLU A 5 10.29 5.10 -0.40
C GLU A 5 9.55 4.08 -1.28
N MET A 6 10.06 3.80 -2.49
CA MET A 6 9.54 2.74 -3.38
C MET A 6 9.64 1.36 -2.71
N ASN A 7 10.83 1.01 -2.20
CA ASN A 7 11.04 -0.26 -1.52
C ASN A 7 10.18 -0.40 -0.26
N ARG A 8 10.02 0.69 0.49
CA ARG A 8 9.15 0.71 1.68
C ARG A 8 7.69 0.49 1.30
N TYR A 9 7.18 1.20 0.29
CA TYR A 9 5.83 0.98 -0.24
C TYR A 9 5.61 -0.47 -0.68
N LEU A 10 6.51 -1.04 -1.47
CA LEU A 10 6.44 -2.43 -1.92
C LEU A 10 6.42 -3.41 -0.74
N SER A 11 7.25 -3.19 0.28
CA SER A 11 7.28 -4.03 1.47
C SER A 11 5.98 -4.00 2.27
N LEU A 12 5.37 -2.81 2.41
CA LEU A 12 4.10 -2.61 3.11
C LEU A 12 2.94 -3.28 2.37
N VAL A 13 2.87 -3.12 1.04
CA VAL A 13 1.87 -3.80 0.21
C VAL A 13 2.04 -5.32 0.28
N ASN A 14 3.27 -5.83 0.20
CA ASN A 14 3.57 -7.25 0.32
C ASN A 14 3.11 -7.81 1.69
N ARG A 15 3.35 -7.06 2.78
CA ARG A 15 2.90 -7.46 4.11
C ARG A 15 1.38 -7.45 4.25
N LEU A 16 0.70 -6.44 3.69
CA LEU A 16 -0.76 -6.39 3.68
C LEU A 16 -1.36 -7.56 2.88
N MET A 17 -0.78 -7.91 1.73
CA MET A 17 -1.20 -9.09 0.96
C MET A 17 -1.01 -10.38 1.75
N TRP A 18 0.11 -10.53 2.45
CA TRP A 18 0.33 -11.69 3.33
C TRP A 18 -0.73 -11.78 4.41
N ILE A 19 -1.06 -10.67 5.08
CA ILE A 19 -2.12 -10.62 6.10
C ILE A 19 -3.48 -11.02 5.53
N MET A 20 -3.83 -10.54 4.33
CA MET A 20 -5.08 -10.90 3.65
C MET A 20 -5.13 -12.37 3.24
N ASP A 21 -4.03 -12.92 2.73
CA ASP A 21 -3.91 -14.34 2.36
C ASP A 21 -4.07 -15.26 3.59
N HIS A 22 -3.62 -14.78 4.76
CA HIS A 22 -3.72 -15.51 6.03
C HIS A 22 -5.00 -15.20 6.82
N SER A 23 -5.96 -14.46 6.24
CA SER A 23 -7.21 -14.01 6.90
C SER A 23 -8.24 -15.10 7.18
N GLY A 24 -7.90 -16.36 6.94
CA GLY A 24 -8.68 -17.52 7.35
C GLY A 24 -8.29 -18.05 8.73
N VAL A 25 -7.86 -19.31 8.78
CA VAL A 25 -7.63 -20.07 10.02
C VAL A 25 -6.46 -19.51 10.86
N SER A 26 -5.51 -18.80 10.22
CA SER A 26 -4.34 -18.22 10.88
C SER A 26 -4.50 -16.75 11.26
N TRP A 27 -5.71 -16.20 11.11
CA TRP A 27 -5.98 -14.82 11.46
C TRP A 27 -5.77 -14.59 12.96
N LYS A 28 -5.07 -13.51 13.30
CA LYS A 28 -4.86 -13.06 14.67
C LYS A 28 -5.31 -11.61 14.83
N PRO A 29 -5.85 -11.22 15.99
CA PRO A 29 -6.33 -9.85 16.21
C PRO A 29 -5.23 -8.79 16.05
N GLU A 30 -3.97 -9.13 16.31
CA GLU A 30 -2.83 -8.24 16.13
C GLU A 30 -2.62 -7.84 14.66
N TYR A 31 -3.03 -8.71 13.72
CA TYR A 31 -2.96 -8.39 12.29
C TYR A 31 -3.98 -7.34 11.87
N ALA A 32 -5.07 -7.17 12.62
CA ALA A 32 -6.04 -6.09 12.35
C ALA A 32 -5.40 -4.73 12.59
N GLU A 33 -4.71 -4.57 13.72
CA GLU A 33 -3.99 -3.35 14.05
C GLU A 33 -2.81 -3.11 13.11
N GLU A 34 -2.04 -4.16 12.80
CA GLU A 34 -0.94 -4.10 11.83
C GLU A 34 -1.45 -3.67 10.44
N ALA A 35 -2.56 -4.25 9.97
CA ALA A 35 -3.16 -3.90 8.69
C ALA A 35 -3.65 -2.45 8.65
N GLU A 36 -4.25 -1.94 9.74
CA GLU A 36 -4.68 -0.55 9.82
C GLU A 36 -3.51 0.43 9.81
N GLN A 37 -2.42 0.11 10.52
CA GLN A 37 -1.18 0.90 10.47
C GLN A 37 -0.59 0.92 9.06
N ILE A 38 -0.51 -0.24 8.40
CA ILE A 38 -0.04 -0.35 7.01
C ILE A 38 -0.93 0.47 6.06
N ARG A 39 -2.27 0.39 6.20
CA ARG A 39 -3.21 1.16 5.38
C ARG A 39 -3.03 2.67 5.55
N LYS A 40 -2.78 3.15 6.77
CA LYS A 40 -2.49 4.57 7.04
C LYS A 40 -1.19 5.01 6.35
N GLU A 41 -0.12 4.24 6.52
CA GLU A 41 1.18 4.56 5.91
C GLU A 41 1.14 4.52 4.38
N LEU A 42 0.41 3.56 3.80
CA LEU A 42 0.17 3.51 2.36
C LEU A 42 -0.64 4.71 1.85
N LYS A 43 -1.59 5.23 2.64
CA LYS A 43 -2.39 6.41 2.29
C LYS A 43 -1.53 7.68 2.22
N GLU A 44 -0.53 7.80 3.09
CA GLU A 44 0.43 8.91 3.07
C GLU A 44 1.41 8.82 1.89
N LEU A 45 1.84 7.60 1.53
CA LEU A 45 2.73 7.36 0.40
C LEU A 45 2.03 7.44 -0.96
N ARG A 46 0.71 7.21 -1.02
CA ARG A 46 -0.09 7.24 -2.25
C ARG A 46 0.02 8.55 -3.04
N PRO A 47 -0.16 9.76 -2.47
CA PRO A 47 -0.02 11.01 -3.22
C PRO A 47 1.40 11.20 -3.78
N ILE A 48 2.43 10.76 -3.05
CA ILE A 48 3.83 10.87 -3.47
C ILE A 48 4.12 9.96 -4.68
N ILE A 49 3.51 8.76 -4.69
CA ILE A 49 3.60 7.81 -5.81
C ILE A 49 2.85 8.32 -7.02
N GLU A 50 1.63 8.83 -6.82
CA GLU A 50 0.81 9.42 -7.88
C GLU A 50 1.52 10.62 -8.52
N GLU A 51 2.13 11.49 -7.73
CA GLU A 51 2.93 12.61 -8.23
C GLU A 51 4.18 12.14 -8.99
N ALA A 52 4.90 11.14 -8.47
CA ALA A 52 6.03 10.54 -9.15
C ALA A 52 5.64 9.83 -10.46
N ARG A 53 4.44 9.23 -10.52
CA ARG A 53 3.88 8.58 -11.71
C ARG A 53 3.48 9.63 -12.76
N ARG A 54 2.82 10.70 -12.34
CA ARG A 54 2.46 11.85 -13.21
C ARG A 54 3.70 12.52 -13.79
N ALA A 55 4.75 12.72 -12.99
CA ALA A 55 6.01 13.29 -13.45
C ALA A 55 6.74 12.43 -14.50
N LYS A 56 6.48 11.12 -14.53
CA LYS A 56 7.04 10.19 -15.54
C LYS A 56 6.18 10.05 -16.80
N GLY A 57 5.12 10.84 -16.96
CA GLY A 57 4.26 10.80 -18.16
C GLY A 57 3.37 9.56 -18.26
N GLY A 58 3.11 8.87 -17.14
CA GLY A 58 2.15 7.76 -17.11
C GLY A 58 0.72 8.29 -17.10
N GLU A 59 0.05 8.21 -18.24
CA GLU A 59 -1.37 8.56 -18.41
C GLU A 59 -2.29 7.64 -17.60
N GLU A 60 -3.37 8.27 -17.12
CA GLU A 60 -4.59 7.84 -16.42
C GLU A 60 -4.57 6.84 -15.23
N THR A 61 -5.24 7.35 -14.18
CA THR A 61 -5.65 6.69 -12.95
C THR A 61 -6.73 5.64 -13.22
N CYS A 62 -6.67 4.49 -12.55
CA CYS A 62 -7.90 3.77 -12.24
C CYS A 62 -8.70 4.66 -11.27
N THR A 63 -9.67 5.40 -11.79
CA THR A 63 -10.74 6.00 -11.01
C THR A 63 -11.48 4.89 -10.30
N GLY A 64 -11.20 4.71 -9.01
CA GLY A 64 -12.02 3.89 -8.13
C GLY A 64 -13.25 4.68 -7.72
N GLU A 65 -14.20 4.83 -8.63
CA GLU A 65 -15.61 5.03 -8.27
C GLU A 65 -16.24 3.64 -8.10
N ASN A 66 -16.46 3.23 -6.85
CA ASN A 66 -17.68 2.53 -6.42
C ASN A 66 -17.78 2.53 -4.89
#